data_AF-X1QZV7-F1
#
_entry.id   AF-X1QZV7-F1
#
_cell.length_a   1.000
_cell.length_b   1.000
_cell.length_c   1.000
_cell.angle_alpha   90.00
_cell.angle_beta   90.00
_cell.angle_gamma   90.00
#
_symmetry.space_group_name_H-M   'P 1'
#
loop_
_entity.id
_entity.type
_entity.pdbx_description
1 polymer ?
#
loop_
_entity_poly.entity_id
_entity_poly.type
_entity_poly.pdbx_seq_one_letter_code
_entity_poly.pdbx_strand_id
1 'polypeptide(L)' 'MIAVLGINPLVAYQALIKGAFGSTNAIADTVVKATPLLFVGLGICIAFRAGVLNIGGEGQLVAGALSATIVCLTFPNLPG' A
#
# COMPACT_ATOMS: atom_id res chain seq x y z
N MET A 1 -5.96 20.54 6.65
CA MET A 1 -6.82 20.30 5.47
C MET A 1 -8.25 19.92 5.87
N ILE A 2 -8.50 18.85 6.61
CA ILE A 2 -9.87 18.44 7.00
C ILE A 2 -10.61 19.53 7.80
N ALA A 3 -9.93 20.14 8.77
CA ALA A 3 -10.48 21.29 9.51
C ALA A 3 -10.69 22.54 8.63
N VAL A 4 -9.84 22.74 7.60
CA VAL A 4 -9.92 23.87 6.66
C VAL A 4 -11.11 23.70 5.71
N LEU A 5 -11.51 22.45 5.44
CA LEU A 5 -12.70 22.10 4.65
C LEU A 5 -14.00 22.17 5.48
N GLY A 6 -13.95 22.65 6.73
CA GLY A 6 -15.11 22.73 7.63
C GLY A 6 -15.59 21.39 8.19
N ILE A 7 -14.84 20.30 7.96
CA ILE A 7 -15.17 18.97 8.48
C ILE A 7 -14.56 18.84 9.87
N ASN A 8 -15.36 18.37 10.83
CA ASN A 8 -14.86 18.07 12.17
C ASN A 8 -13.77 16.99 12.11
N PRO A 9 -12.51 17.28 12.51
CA PRO A 9 -11.41 16.32 12.41
C PRO A 9 -11.68 15.03 13.17
N LEU A 10 -12.40 15.09 14.28
CA LEU A 10 -12.71 13.94 15.11
C LEU A 10 -13.59 12.92 14.37
N VAL A 11 -14.56 13.42 13.59
CA VAL A 11 -15.41 12.57 12.73
C VAL A 11 -14.57 11.90 11.63
N ALA A 12 -13.60 12.62 11.05
CA ALA A 12 -12.74 12.04 10.04
C ALA A 12 -11.82 10.94 10.61
N TYR A 13 -11.24 11.14 11.80
CA TYR A 13 -10.45 10.09 12.46
C TYR A 13 -11.30 8.88 12.85
N GLN A 14 -12.54 9.09 13.32
CA GLN A 14 -13.48 7.99 13.57
C GLN A 14 -13.82 7.22 12.29
N ALA A 15 -14.05 7.93 11.18
CA ALA A 15 -14.29 7.30 9.89
C ALA A 15 -13.07 6.50 9.39
N LEU A 16 -11.86 7.00 9.63
CA LEU A 16 -10.62 6.29 9.29
C LEU A 16 -10.49 4.97 10.06
N ILE A 17 -10.68 4.99 11.38
CA ILE A 17 -10.63 3.77 12.21
C ILE A 17 -11.74 2.80 11.80
N LYS A 18 -12.97 3.28 11.61
CA LYS A 18 -14.08 2.44 11.18
C LYS A 18 -13.86 1.87 9.76
N GLY A 19 -13.26 2.64 8.86
CA GLY A 19 -12.92 2.20 7.51
C GLY A 19 -11.81 1.16 7.48
N ALA A 20 -10.87 1.20 8.42
CA ALA A 20 -9.78 0.24 8.51
C ALA A 20 -10.15 -1.05 9.28
N PHE A 21 -10.95 -0.92 10.34
CA PHE A 21 -11.19 -2.02 11.30
C PHE A 21 -12.67 -2.35 11.55
N GLY A 22 -13.61 -1.63 10.93
CA GLY A 22 -15.03 -1.72 11.26
C GLY A 22 -15.75 -2.98 10.76
N SER A 23 -15.10 -3.81 9.94
CA SER A 23 -15.63 -5.10 9.49
C SER A 23 -14.50 -6.04 9.08
N THR A 24 -14.80 -7.34 8.95
CA THR A 24 -13.83 -8.33 8.44
C THR A 24 -13.31 -7.97 7.05
N ASN A 25 -14.19 -7.48 6.16
CA ASN A 25 -13.79 -7.05 4.81
C ASN A 25 -12.90 -5.81 4.87
N ALA A 26 -13.21 -4.84 5.74
CA ALA A 26 -12.38 -3.65 5.94
C ALA A 26 -10.95 -4.01 6.41
N ILE A 27 -10.85 -4.97 7.32
CA ILE A 27 -9.56 -5.49 7.79
C ILE A 27 -8.83 -6.20 6.64
N ALA A 28 -9.52 -7.06 5.88
CA ALA A 28 -8.94 -7.74 4.73
C ALA A 28 -8.40 -6.73 3.69
N ASP A 29 -9.19 -5.72 3.32
CA ASP A 29 -8.78 -4.65 2.41
C ASP A 29 -7.58 -3.86 2.94
N THR A 30 -7.57 -3.58 4.25
CA THR A 30 -6.45 -2.91 4.90
C THR A 30 -5.17 -3.74 4.78
N VAL A 31 -5.24 -5.03 5.06
CA VAL A 31 -4.09 -5.95 4.94
C VAL A 31 -3.64 -6.09 3.50
N VAL A 32 -4.56 -6.24 2.55
CA VAL A 32 -4.24 -6.34 1.11
C VAL A 32 -3.48 -5.11 0.64
N LYS A 33 -3.88 -3.90 1.07
CA LYS A 33 -3.20 -2.65 0.72
C LYS A 33 -1.90 -2.43 1.49
N ALA A 34 -1.83 -2.86 2.75
CA ALA A 34 -0.65 -2.68 3.59
C ALA A 34 0.51 -3.63 3.21
N THR A 35 0.19 -4.87 2.81
CA THR A 35 1.18 -5.91 2.45
C THR A 35 2.29 -5.42 1.51
N PRO A 36 2.00 -4.83 0.33
CA PRO A 36 3.05 -4.36 -0.56
C PRO A 36 3.95 -3.28 0.06
N LEU A 37 3.36 -2.36 0.85
CA LEU A 37 4.11 -1.30 1.52
C LEU A 37 5.05 -1.87 2.60
N LEU A 38 4.61 -2.91 3.33
CA LEU A 38 5.44 -3.60 4.31
C LEU A 38 6.65 -4.27 3.65
N PHE A 39 6.49 -4.88 2.48
CA PHE A 39 7.61 -5.45 1.73
C PHE A 39 8.61 -4.40 1.25
N VAL A 40 8.13 -3.24 0.79
CA VAL A 40 9.01 -2.11 0.46
C VAL A 40 9.80 -1.65 1.68
N GLY A 41 9.12 -1.46 2.82
CA GLY A 41 9.76 -1.09 4.08
C GLY A 41 10.81 -2.12 4.54
N LEU A 42 10.51 -3.42 4.42
CA LEU A 42 11.45 -4.49 4.73
C LEU A 42 12.71 -4.42 3.85
N GLY A 43 12.55 -4.20 2.54
CA GLY A 43 13.67 -4.02 1.62
C GLY A 43 14.53 -2.80 1.95
N ILE A 44 13.90 -1.69 2.34
CA ILE A 44 14.61 -0.48 2.80
C ILE A 44 15.41 -0.77 4.08
N CYS A 45 14.82 -1.49 5.04
CA CYS A 45 15.53 -1.90 6.26
C CYS A 45 16.78 -2.72 5.96
N ILE A 46 16.71 -3.64 4.98
CA ILE A 46 17.86 -4.43 4.54
C ILE A 46 18.93 -3.54 3.88
N ALA A 47 18.52 -2.63 2.98
CA ALA A 47 19.44 -1.71 2.31
C ALA A 47 20.18 -0.81 3.33
N PHE A 48 19.45 -0.24 4.29
CA PHE A 48 20.04 0.57 5.36
C PHE A 48 20.99 -0.24 6.24
N ARG A 49 20.69 -1.51 6.52
CA ARG A 49 21.61 -2.40 7.24
C ARG A 49 22.91 -2.61 6.47
N ALA A 50 22.86 -2.62 5.13
CA ALA A 50 24.03 -2.70 4.26
C ALA A 50 24.77 -1.35 4.06
N GLY A 51 24.32 -0.27 4.72
CA GLY A 51 24.90 1.08 4.57
C GLY A 51 24.50 1.79 3.28
N VAL A 52 23.50 1.27 2.55
CA VAL A 52 23.04 1.83 1.28
C VAL A 52 21.66 2.45 1.47
N LEU A 53 21.48 3.69 1.01
CA LEU A 53 20.17 4.32 1.01
C LEU A 53 19.39 3.90 -0.24
N ASN A 54 18.15 3.41 -0.06
CA ASN A 54 17.22 3.17 -1.16
C ASN A 54 16.14 4.26 -1.16
N ILE A 55 16.24 5.23 -2.07
CA ILE A 55 15.26 6.31 -2.24
C ILE A 55 14.11 5.89 -3.16
N GLY A 56 14.33 4.91 -4.05
CA GLY A 56 13.43 4.56 -5.15
C GLY A 56 12.38 3.49 -4.82
N GLY A 57 12.16 3.15 -3.54
CA GLY A 57 11.29 2.03 -3.13
C GLY A 57 9.86 2.13 -3.68
N GLU A 58 9.26 3.33 -3.67
CA GLU A 58 7.93 3.56 -4.24
C GLU A 58 7.92 3.31 -5.76
N GLY A 59 8.96 3.76 -6.47
CA GLY A 59 9.12 3.51 -7.90
C GLY A 59 9.29 2.03 -8.23
N GLN A 60 10.01 1.28 -7.41
CA GLN A 60 10.15 -0.17 -7.55
C GLN A 60 8.82 -0.90 -7.36
N LEU A 61 8.01 -0.47 -6.38
CA LEU A 61 6.67 -1.01 -6.19
C LEU A 61 5.77 -0.75 -7.40
N VAL A 62 5.76 0.49 -7.90
CA VAL A 62 4.94 0.87 -9.08
C VAL A 62 5.41 0.12 -10.33
N ALA A 63 6.72 0.02 -10.56
CA ALA A 63 7.26 -0.69 -11.71
C ALA A 63 6.95 -2.20 -11.66
N GLY A 64 7.01 -2.80 -10.46
CA GLY A 64 6.61 -4.19 -10.23
C GLY A 64 5.13 -4.42 -10.50
N ALA A 65 4.27 -3.53 -9.99
CA ALA A 65 2.83 -3.59 -10.23
C ALA A 65 2.49 -3.46 -11.73
N LEU A 66 3.09 -2.48 -12.41
CA LEU A 66 2.92 -2.29 -13.85
C LEU A 66 3.35 -3.53 -14.65
N SER A 67 4.51 -4.08 -14.33
CA SER A 67 5.04 -5.27 -15.01
C SER A 67 4.13 -6.48 -14.79
N ALA A 68 3.64 -6.69 -13.56
CA ALA A 68 2.71 -7.77 -13.25
C ALA A 68 1.39 -7.61 -14.01
N THR A 69 0.84 -6.38 -14.08
CA THR A 69 -0.36 -6.08 -14.87
C THR A 69 -0.14 -6.35 -16.36
N ILE A 70 0.98 -5.92 -16.93
CA ILE A 70 1.31 -6.18 -18.34
C ILE A 70 1.33 -7.69 -18.62
N VAL A 71 2.00 -8.47 -17.78
CA VAL A 71 2.10 -9.92 -17.95
C VAL A 71 0.71 -10.57 -17.86
N CYS A 72 -0.07 -10.22 -16.83
CA CYS A 72 -1.42 -10.76 -16.63
C CYS A 72 -2.34 -10.48 -17.83
N LEU A 73 -2.29 -9.27 -18.39
CA LEU A 73 -3.12 -8.90 -19.54
C LEU A 73 -2.61 -9.49 -20.87
N THR A 74 -1.29 -9.66 -21.02
CA THR A 74 -0.69 -10.19 -22.26
C THR A 74 -0.86 -11.70 -22.37
N PHE A 75 -0.86 -12.41 -21.24
CA PHE A 75 -0.95 -13.86 -21.20
C PHE A 75 -2.14 -14.34 -20.35
N PRO A 76 -3.38 -14.06 -20.79
CA PRO A 76 -4.59 -14.33 -20.00
C PRO A 76 -4.89 -15.82 -19.80
N ASN A 77 -4.29 -16.68 -20.62
CA ASN A 77 -4.49 -18.13 -20.57
C ASN A 77 -3.41 -18.86 -19.74
N LEU A 78 -2.41 -18.14 -19.20
CA LEU A 78 -1.47 -18.74 -18.27
C LEU A 78 -2.23 -19.09 -16.97
N PRO A 79 -1.98 -20.27 -16.38
CA PRO A 79 -2.51 -20.57 -15.06
C PRO A 79 -1.91 -19.58 -14.05
N GLY A 80 -2.79 -18.94 -13.29
CA GLY A 80 -2.48 -17.94 -12.27
C GLY A 80 -3.55 -17.91 -11.19
#